data_AF-A0A951HD76-F1
#
_entry.id   AF-A0A951HD76-F1
#
_cell.length_a   1.000
_cell.length_b   1.000
_cell.length_c   1.000
_cell.angle_alpha   90.00
_cell.angle_beta   90.00
_cell.angle_gamma   90.00
#
_symmetry.space_group_name_H-M   'P 1'
#
loop_
_entity.id
_entity.type
_entity.pdbx_description
1 polymer ?
#
loop_
_entity_poly.entity_id
_entity_poly.type
_entity_poly.pdbx_seq_one_letter_code
_entity_poly.pdbx_strand_id
1 'polypeptide(L)' 'MGALGGDKIILVLLLVLILFGGQKIPEMMRGLGQGMKEFKKATRDDDDERALPTSTSTTTTTPVDKT' A
#
# COMPACT_ATOMS: atom_id res chain seq x y z
N MET A 1 -28.04 -7.22 17.34
CA MET A 1 -26.90 -7.85 18.05
C MET A 1 -25.76 -8.05 17.05
N GLY A 2 -24.97 -7.02 16.71
CA GLY A 2 -24.04 -7.12 15.57
C GLY A 2 -22.83 -6.16 15.57
N ALA A 3 -22.56 -5.45 16.67
CA ALA A 3 -21.42 -4.52 16.76
C ALA A 3 -20.23 -5.07 17.60
N LEU A 4 -20.24 -6.36 17.95
CA LEU A 4 -19.25 -6.94 18.89
C LEU A 4 -17.80 -6.98 18.37
N GLY A 5 -17.54 -6.57 17.13
CA GLY A 5 -16.20 -6.49 16.55
C GLY A 5 -15.59 -5.09 16.59
N GLY A 6 -16.36 -4.07 16.19
CA GLY A 6 -15.86 -2.70 16.04
C GLY A 6 -15.48 -2.04 17.37
N ASP A 7 -16.32 -2.21 18.39
CA ASP A 7 -16.14 -1.56 19.69
C ASP A 7 -14.86 -2.03 20.39
N LYS A 8 -14.51 -3.32 20.23
CA LYS A 8 -13.29 -3.90 20.80
C LYS A 8 -12.04 -3.32 20.13
N ILE A 9 -12.07 -3.16 18.80
CA ILE A 9 -10.97 -2.56 18.05
C ILE A 9 -10.79 -1.10 18.47
N ILE A 10 -11.87 -0.34 18.61
CA ILE A 10 -11.83 1.05 19.09
C ILE A 10 -11.16 1.15 20.47
N LEU A 11 -11.51 0.23 21.40
CA LEU A 11 -10.96 0.22 22.76
C LEU A 11 -9.45 -0.04 22.77
N VAL A 12 -8.99 -1.02 21.97
CA VAL A 12 -7.56 -1.32 21.82
C VAL A 12 -6.83 -0.14 21.18
N LEU A 13 -7.40 0.47 20.14
CA LEU A 13 -6.81 1.64 19.49
C LEU A 13 -6.63 2.79 20.48
N LEU A 14 -7.64 3.04 21.32
CA LEU A 14 -7.60 4.09 22.34
C LEU A 14 -6.51 3.82 23.39
N LEU A 15 -6.39 2.58 23.86
CA LEU A 15 -5.36 2.19 24.83
C LEU A 15 -3.94 2.37 24.25
N VAL A 16 -3.73 1.92 23.01
CA VAL A 16 -2.47 2.09 22.28
C VAL A 16 -2.18 3.58 22.07
N LEU A 17 -3.18 4.41 21.76
CA LEU A 17 -3.02 5.85 21.57
C LEU A 17 -2.59 6.56 22.86
N ILE A 18 -3.03 6.09 24.03
CA ILE A 18 -2.61 6.64 25.32
C ILE A 18 -1.17 6.21 25.66
N LEU A 19 -0.82 4.94 25.41
CA LEU A 19 0.50 4.39 25.69
C LEU A 19 1.59 4.96 24.77
N PHE A 20 1.28 5.07 23.47
CA PHE A 20 2.24 5.49 22.45
C PHE A 20 2.07 6.96 22.05
N GLY A 21 0.91 7.58 22.29
CA GLY A 21 0.58 8.92 21.80
C GLY A 21 0.12 8.90 20.34
N GLY A 22 -0.67 9.91 19.95
CA GLY A 22 -1.21 10.04 18.58
C GLY A 22 -0.17 10.25 17.49
N GLN A 23 1.05 10.65 17.84
CA GLN A 23 2.10 10.93 16.87
C GLN A 23 3.00 9.73 16.55
N LYS A 24 3.16 8.76 17.47
CA LYS A 24 4.08 7.62 17.26
C LYS A 24 3.56 6.60 16.24
N ILE A 25 2.25 6.34 16.22
CA ILE A 25 1.61 5.45 15.25
C ILE A 25 1.88 5.90 13.80
N PRO A 26 1.59 7.16 13.40
CA PRO A 26 1.85 7.62 12.04
C PRO A 26 3.35 7.72 11.72
N GLU A 27 4.20 8.05 12.69
CA GLU A 27 5.65 8.09 12.51
C GLU A 27 6.23 6.69 12.21
N MET A 28 5.82 5.68 12.99
CA MET A 28 6.18 4.28 12.73
C MET A 28 5.62 3.76 11.41
N MET A 29 4.38 4.10 11.06
CA MET A 29 3.78 3.72 9.77
C MET A 29 4.50 4.36 8.58
N ARG A 30 4.96 5.61 8.68
CA ARG A 30 5.73 6.28 7.62
C ARG A 30 7.07 5.59 7.41
N GLY A 31 7.80 5.28 8.48
CA GLY A 31 9.07 4.54 8.39
C GLY A 31 8.91 3.14 7.80
N LEU A 32 7.92 2.37 8.29
CA LEU A 32 7.61 1.03 7.77
C LEU A 32 7.16 1.07 6.31
N GLY A 33 6.34 2.05 5.93
CA GLY A 33 5.86 2.23 4.57
C GLY A 33 6.96 2.60 3.58
N GLN A 34 7.92 3.43 3.98
CA GLN A 34 9.11 3.72 3.19
C GLN A 34 9.99 2.47 3.00
N GLY A 35 10.27 1.73 4.09
CA GLY A 35 11.04 0.48 4.01
C GLY A 35 10.36 -0.57 3.12
N MET A 36 9.05 -0.76 3.24
CA MET A 36 8.29 -1.67 2.39
C MET A 36 8.28 -1.24 0.91
N LYS A 37 8.23 0.08 0.65
CA LYS A 37 8.27 0.64 -0.70
C LYS A 37 9.64 0.41 -1.36
N GLU A 38 10.72 0.65 -0.64
CA GLU A 38 12.09 0.40 -1.11
C GLU A 38 12.35 -1.09 -1.31
N PHE A 39 11.90 -1.93 -0.37
CA PHE A 39 11.98 -3.39 -0.48
C PHE A 39 11.27 -3.89 -1.75
N LYS A 40 10.03 -3.44 -1.97
CA LYS A 40 9.26 -3.81 -3.17
C LYS A 40 9.87 -3.28 -4.46
N LYS A 41 10.57 -2.14 -4.42
CA LYS A 41 11.28 -1.59 -5.58
C LYS A 41 12.52 -2.43 -5.91
N ALA A 42 13.34 -2.76 -4.91
CA ALA A 42 14.52 -3.60 -5.10
C ALA A 42 14.15 -4.98 -5.66
N THR A 43 13.14 -5.64 -5.08
CA THR A 43 12.68 -6.95 -5.58
C THR A 43 12.10 -6.88 -7.00
N ARG A 44 11.56 -5.73 -7.43
CA ARG A 44 11.03 -5.56 -8.79
C ARG A 44 12.12 -5.22 -9.81
N ASP A 45 13.07 -4.36 -9.46
CA ASP A 45 14.20 -4.04 -10.36
C ASP A 45 15.00 -5.32 -10.69
N ASP A 46 15.17 -6.25 -9.72
CA ASP A 46 15.79 -7.57 -9.97
C ASP A 46 14.99 -8.47 -10.94
N ASP A 47 13.66 -8.32 -11.00
CA ASP A 47 12.78 -9.06 -11.92
C ASP A 47 12.70 -8.40 -13.32
N ASP A 48 12.80 -7.06 -13.38
CA ASP A 48 12.63 -6.27 -14.61
C ASP A 48 13.93 -6.14 -15.45
N GLU A 49 15.11 -6.48 -14.91
CA GLU A 49 16.40 -6.42 -15.63
C GLU A 49 16.59 -7.51 -16.72
N ARG A 50 15.54 -8.32 -16.98
CA ARG A 50 15.48 -9.25 -18.13
C ARG A 50 14.64 -8.76 -19.31
N ALA A 51 14.18 -7.50 -19.31
CA ALA A 51 13.47 -6.91 -20.44
C ALA A 51 14.34 -5.87 -21.19
N LEU A 52 14.86 -6.30 -22.34
CA LEU A 52 15.38 -5.45 -23.43
C LEU A 52 14.43 -4.26 -23.74
N PRO A 53 14.93 -3.13 -24.27
CA PRO A 53 14.13 -1.93 -24.47
C PRO A 53 13.06 -2.19 -25.54
N THR A 54 11.83 -2.45 -25.10
CA THR A 54 10.65 -2.31 -25.96
C THR A 54 9.88 -1.09 -25.50
N SER A 55 10.11 0.00 -26.22
CA SER A 55 9.12 1.05 -26.40
C SER A 55 7.81 0.41 -26.87
N THR A 56 6.69 0.63 -26.15
CA THR A 56 5.28 0.75 -26.65
C THR A 56 4.24 0.22 -25.66
N SER A 57 3.36 1.13 -25.18
CA SER A 57 1.90 1.02 -24.92
C SER A 57 1.53 1.90 -23.71
N THR A 58 1.10 3.16 -23.87
CA THR A 58 -0.21 3.61 -24.39
C THR A 58 -1.38 3.01 -23.60
N THR A 59 -1.89 3.78 -22.65
CA THR A 59 -3.30 3.72 -22.22
C THR A 59 -4.16 4.42 -23.27
N THR A 60 -5.38 3.90 -23.48
CA THR A 60 -6.55 4.55 -24.11
C THR A 60 -6.71 4.39 -25.63
N THR A 61 -7.60 3.49 -26.04
CA THR A 61 -8.82 3.80 -26.83
C THR A 61 -9.42 2.49 -27.35
N THR A 62 -10.58 2.14 -26.82
CA THR A 62 -11.55 1.19 -27.40
C THR A 62 -11.81 1.50 -28.88
N PRO A 63 -11.61 0.56 -29.83
CA PRO A 63 -12.34 0.59 -31.08
C PRO A 63 -13.56 -0.33 -30.96
N VAL A 64 -14.72 0.30 -30.76
CA VAL A 64 -15.98 -0.19 -31.32
C VAL A 64 -15.99 0.32 -32.76
N ASP A 65 -15.72 -0.54 -33.74
CA ASP A 65 -16.23 -0.48 -35.13
C ASP A 65 -15.88 -1.83 -35.79
N LYS A 66 -16.85 -2.73 -35.97
CA LYS A 66 -17.65 -2.89 -37.21
C LYS A 66 -16.88 -3.63 -38.29
N THR A 67 -17.18 -4.92 -38.45
CA THR A 67 -17.49 -5.63 -39.70
C THR A 67 -17.98 -7.02 -39.33
#